data_AF-A0A1C6MUA6-F1
#
_entry.id   AF-A0A1C6MUA6-F1
#
_cell.length_a   1.000
_cell.length_b   1.000
_cell.length_c   1.000
_cell.angle_alpha   90.00
_cell.angle_beta   90.00
_cell.angle_gamma   90.00
#
_symmetry.space_group_name_H-M   'P 1'
#
loop_
_entity.id
_entity.type
_entity.pdbx_description
1 polymer ?
#
loop_
_entity_poly.entity_id
_entity_poly.type
_entity_poly.pdbx_seq_one_letter_code
_entity_poly.pdbx_strand_id
1 'polypeptide(L)'
;MQIGSQITPASPALGGSAQAKTTGNGGSFAATASASSTPANTVTPAASGGNRPLTEQEQALMLPTRENVGRMAADVQTRLQQKLAAAGISASPAFELVESDPNTGYITVRGDRPDAAAIEKLINGDDKLSLAIHNVNALASQIPSLEAGVAYTRAWYAARSDSERMAVFEYYRALQASLHTDTQMRFGPQGMAFSLNGEAIALPA
;
A
#
# COMPACT_ATOMS: atom_id res chain seq x y z
N MET A 1 -10.82 -52.90 39.70
CA MET A 1 -9.60 -52.14 39.35
C MET A 1 -10.05 -50.86 38.69
N GLN A 2 -9.90 -49.75 39.40
CA GLN A 2 -10.40 -48.42 39.08
C GLN A 2 -9.17 -47.52 39.09
N ILE A 3 -8.86 -46.86 37.98
CA ILE A 3 -7.89 -45.76 37.95
C ILE A 3 -8.52 -44.67 37.11
N GLY A 4 -9.00 -43.63 37.79
CA GLY A 4 -9.45 -42.39 37.18
C GLY A 4 -8.29 -41.41 37.01
N SER A 5 -8.55 -40.32 36.29
CA SER A 5 -7.99 -38.98 36.54
C SER A 5 -8.75 -37.98 35.68
N GLN A 6 -9.71 -37.29 36.31
CA GLN A 6 -10.22 -35.99 35.86
C GLN A 6 -9.27 -34.92 36.38
N ILE A 7 -8.90 -33.94 35.55
CA ILE A 7 -8.30 -32.69 36.01
C ILE A 7 -8.92 -31.53 35.21
N THR A 8 -9.77 -30.78 35.89
CA THR A 8 -10.21 -29.42 35.56
C THR A 8 -9.17 -28.42 36.07
N PRO A 9 -8.83 -27.34 35.35
CA PRO A 9 -8.19 -26.18 35.97
C PRO A 9 -9.21 -25.07 36.27
N ALA A 10 -9.12 -24.59 37.52
CA ALA A 10 -9.89 -23.53 38.13
C ALA A 10 -9.42 -22.12 37.73
N SER A 11 -10.35 -21.18 37.79
CA SER A 11 -10.10 -19.73 37.85
C SER A 11 -9.34 -19.33 39.12
N PRO A 12 -8.57 -18.23 39.07
CA PRO A 12 -8.33 -17.41 40.25
C PRO A 12 -8.92 -16.00 40.09
N ALA A 13 -9.73 -15.62 41.09
CA ALA A 13 -9.99 -14.22 41.46
C ALA A 13 -9.06 -13.83 42.63
N LEU A 14 -9.12 -12.55 43.03
CA LEU A 14 -8.45 -11.81 44.13
C LEU A 14 -7.29 -10.94 43.61
N GLY A 15 -7.26 -9.60 43.74
CA GLY A 15 -7.86 -8.73 44.75
C GLY A 15 -6.78 -8.32 45.76
N GLY A 16 -6.32 -7.05 45.74
CA GLY A 16 -5.37 -6.52 46.72
C GLY A 16 -4.86 -5.11 46.41
N SER A 17 -5.40 -4.11 47.09
CA SER A 17 -5.01 -2.69 47.09
C SER A 17 -4.01 -2.39 48.21
N ALA A 18 -3.07 -1.45 48.00
CA ALA A 18 -2.32 -0.58 48.95
C ALA A 18 -0.84 -0.43 48.51
N GLN A 19 -0.07 0.65 48.70
CA GLN A 19 -0.24 2.01 49.22
C GLN A 19 1.04 2.78 48.82
N ALA A 20 0.93 4.10 48.59
CA ALA A 20 2.05 4.99 48.36
C ALA A 20 2.87 5.23 49.66
N LYS A 21 4.20 5.38 49.54
CA LYS A 21 5.06 5.95 50.59
C LYS A 21 6.08 6.91 49.98
N THR A 22 5.81 8.20 50.11
CA THR A 22 6.76 9.31 49.95
C THR A 22 7.42 9.60 51.29
N THR A 23 8.75 9.63 51.34
CA THR A 23 9.53 10.36 52.36
C THR A 23 10.90 10.64 51.78
N GLY A 24 11.21 11.93 51.54
CA GLY A 24 12.57 12.39 51.24
C GLY A 24 13.37 12.63 52.51
N ASN A 25 14.71 12.64 52.42
CA ASN A 25 15.56 13.83 52.60
C ASN A 25 17.07 13.45 52.64
N GLY A 26 17.90 14.22 51.92
CA GLY A 26 19.24 14.65 52.34
C GLY A 26 20.44 13.69 52.26
N GLY A 27 21.33 13.93 51.28
CA GLY A 27 22.69 13.37 51.27
C GLY A 27 23.49 13.75 50.02
N SER A 28 24.13 14.92 50.07
CA SER A 28 24.89 15.55 48.97
C SER A 28 26.27 14.91 48.78
N PHE A 29 26.62 14.55 47.54
CA PHE A 29 28.02 14.47 47.08
C PHE A 29 28.10 15.10 45.70
N ALA A 30 28.74 16.27 45.65
CA ALA A 30 29.01 17.01 44.43
C ALA A 30 30.09 16.28 43.62
N ALA A 31 29.80 16.02 42.35
CA ALA A 31 30.79 15.79 41.31
C ALA A 31 30.50 16.78 40.18
N THR A 32 31.38 17.77 40.06
CA THR A 32 31.43 18.73 38.97
C THR A 32 31.69 17.97 37.66
N ALA A 33 30.73 17.97 36.74
CA ALA A 33 30.95 17.54 35.37
C ALA A 33 30.32 18.55 34.41
N SER A 34 31.17 19.05 33.53
CA SER A 34 31.00 20.14 32.59
C SER A 34 29.66 20.17 31.86
N ALA A 35 29.09 21.37 31.76
CA ALA A 35 28.05 21.70 30.82
C ALA A 35 28.59 21.55 29.38
N SER A 36 28.23 20.46 28.72
CA SER A 36 28.14 20.42 27.26
C SER A 36 26.67 20.58 26.89
N SER A 37 26.32 21.78 26.44
CA SER A 37 25.01 22.10 25.87
C SER A 37 24.82 21.33 24.56
N THR A 38 24.35 20.10 24.65
CA THR A 38 23.72 19.43 23.51
C THR A 38 22.24 19.81 23.56
N PRO A 39 21.69 20.58 22.61
CA PRO A 39 20.25 20.72 22.55
C PRO A 39 19.68 19.31 22.36
N ALA A 40 18.81 18.90 23.29
CA ALA A 40 17.98 17.73 23.06
C ALA A 40 17.25 18.02 21.74
N ASN A 41 17.61 17.29 20.70
CA ASN A 41 16.89 17.35 19.43
C ASN A 41 15.56 16.64 19.69
N THR A 42 14.64 17.35 20.35
CA THR A 42 13.26 16.97 20.43
C THR A 42 12.78 17.02 18.99
N VAL A 43 12.77 15.86 18.34
CA VAL A 43 12.06 15.69 17.08
C VAL A 43 10.61 15.94 17.41
N THR A 44 10.22 17.20 17.29
CA THR A 44 8.84 17.62 17.30
C THR A 44 8.31 17.03 16.00
N PRO A 45 7.36 16.08 16.01
CA PRO A 45 6.73 15.66 14.78
C PRO A 45 6.24 16.93 14.10
N ALA A 46 6.70 17.15 12.86
CA ALA A 46 6.28 18.29 12.07
C ALA A 46 4.76 18.37 12.18
N ALA A 47 4.25 19.53 12.61
CA ALA A 47 2.83 19.74 12.84
C ALA A 47 2.07 19.14 11.66
N SER A 48 1.35 18.04 11.94
CA SER A 48 0.46 17.40 10.97
C SER A 48 -0.37 18.53 10.36
N GLY A 49 -0.25 18.72 9.05
CA GLY A 49 -0.93 19.79 8.33
C GLY A 49 -2.41 19.76 8.69
N GLY A 50 -2.83 20.74 9.51
CA GLY A 50 -4.13 20.73 10.14
C GLY A 50 -5.25 20.69 9.10
N ASN A 51 -6.26 19.86 9.34
CA ASN A 51 -7.61 19.84 8.77
C ASN A 51 -7.78 20.39 7.34
N ARG A 52 -6.83 20.15 6.44
CA ARG A 52 -6.98 20.49 5.03
C ARG A 52 -7.79 19.36 4.39
N PRO A 53 -8.85 19.65 3.61
CA PRO A 53 -9.46 18.63 2.80
C PRO A 53 -8.37 17.99 1.93
N LEU A 54 -8.27 16.67 1.99
CA LEU A 54 -7.33 15.91 1.19
C LEU A 54 -7.53 16.28 -0.28
N THR A 55 -6.44 16.48 -1.01
CA THR A 55 -6.49 16.64 -2.46
C THR A 55 -7.03 15.37 -3.12
N GLU A 56 -7.60 15.46 -4.31
CA GLU A 56 -8.12 14.28 -5.03
C GLU A 56 -7.04 13.20 -5.24
N GLN A 57 -5.78 13.61 -5.44
CA GLN A 57 -4.63 12.69 -5.50
C GLN A 57 -4.38 11.99 -4.16
N GLU A 58 -4.42 12.72 -3.04
CA GLU A 58 -4.30 12.13 -1.71
C GLU A 58 -5.47 11.19 -1.38
N GLN A 59 -6.69 11.52 -1.83
CA GLN A 59 -7.87 10.67 -1.65
C GLN A 59 -7.81 9.40 -2.51
N ALA A 60 -7.32 9.49 -3.75
CA ALA A 60 -7.12 8.33 -4.61
C ALA A 60 -6.09 7.34 -4.03
N LEU A 61 -5.09 7.85 -3.31
CA LEU A 61 -4.11 7.04 -2.58
C LEU A 61 -4.68 6.38 -1.32
N MET A 62 -5.83 6.84 -0.77
CA MET A 62 -6.35 6.30 0.49
C MET A 62 -7.02 4.93 0.38
N LEU A 63 -7.60 4.60 -0.78
CA LEU A 63 -8.30 3.34 -0.98
C LEU A 63 -7.89 2.75 -2.33
N PRO A 64 -7.20 1.58 -2.35
CA PRO A 64 -6.89 0.87 -3.59
C PRO A 64 -8.19 0.28 -4.16
N THR A 65 -8.92 1.09 -4.91
CA THR A 65 -10.08 0.69 -5.70
C THR A 65 -9.76 0.77 -7.17
N ARG A 66 -10.47 -0.01 -8.01
CA ARG A 66 -10.31 0.04 -9.47
C ARG A 66 -10.54 1.43 -10.02
N GLU A 67 -11.52 2.15 -9.49
CA GLU A 67 -11.82 3.52 -9.92
C GLU A 67 -10.68 4.49 -9.61
N ASN A 68 -10.15 4.45 -8.39
CA ASN A 68 -9.03 5.32 -8.00
C ASN A 68 -7.77 5.02 -8.82
N VAL A 69 -7.47 3.74 -9.02
CA VAL A 69 -6.36 3.30 -9.90
C VAL A 69 -6.59 3.76 -11.34
N GLY A 70 -7.83 3.70 -11.85
CA GLY A 70 -8.19 4.24 -13.16
C GLY A 70 -7.92 5.74 -13.29
N ARG A 71 -8.27 6.54 -12.27
CA ARG A 71 -7.95 7.99 -12.24
C ARG A 71 -6.45 8.24 -12.19
N MET A 72 -5.71 7.48 -11.39
CA MET A 72 -4.25 7.61 -11.31
C MET A 72 -3.57 7.21 -12.62
N ALA A 73 -4.07 6.16 -13.27
CA ALA A 73 -3.65 5.78 -14.61
C ALA A 73 -3.94 6.93 -15.60
N ALA A 74 -5.12 7.55 -15.59
CA ALA A 74 -5.38 8.69 -16.46
C ALA A 74 -4.39 9.87 -16.24
N ASP A 75 -4.00 10.19 -15.00
CA ASP A 75 -2.96 11.19 -14.73
C ASP A 75 -1.60 10.79 -15.32
N VAL A 76 -1.21 9.52 -15.20
CA VAL A 76 -0.02 8.97 -15.86
C VAL A 76 -0.12 9.11 -17.38
N GLN A 77 -1.28 8.80 -17.99
CA GLN A 77 -1.50 8.95 -19.43
C GLN A 77 -1.22 10.37 -19.88
N THR A 78 -1.84 11.35 -19.23
CA THR A 78 -1.71 12.76 -19.58
C THR A 78 -0.27 13.24 -19.47
N ARG A 79 0.41 12.90 -18.37
CA ARG A 79 1.82 13.29 -18.15
C ARG A 79 2.75 12.66 -19.18
N LEU A 80 2.58 11.35 -19.43
CA LEU A 80 3.40 10.64 -20.40
C LEU A 80 3.20 11.19 -21.81
N GLN A 81 1.94 11.42 -22.21
CA GLN A 81 1.62 12.01 -23.51
C GLN A 81 2.28 13.38 -23.69
N GLN A 82 2.21 14.24 -22.68
CA GLN A 82 2.86 15.56 -22.71
C GLN A 82 4.38 15.44 -22.83
N LYS A 83 5.01 14.52 -22.11
CA LYS A 83 6.47 14.32 -22.14
C LYS A 83 6.94 13.77 -23.49
N LEU A 84 6.24 12.80 -24.05
CA LEU A 84 6.54 12.25 -25.37
C LEU A 84 6.39 13.32 -26.45
N ALA A 85 5.29 14.10 -26.41
CA ALA A 85 5.05 15.19 -27.35
C ALA A 85 6.15 16.27 -27.27
N ALA A 86 6.54 16.67 -26.06
CA ALA A 86 7.61 17.64 -25.85
C ALA A 86 8.98 17.15 -26.35
N ALA A 87 9.23 15.84 -26.31
CA ALA A 87 10.42 15.22 -26.84
C ALA A 87 10.34 14.87 -28.34
N GLY A 88 9.21 15.13 -29.00
CA GLY A 88 8.98 14.76 -30.40
C GLY A 88 8.88 13.25 -30.64
N ILE A 89 8.61 12.46 -29.59
CA ILE A 89 8.48 11.00 -29.66
C ILE A 89 7.04 10.63 -30.00
N SER A 90 6.87 9.83 -31.06
CA SER A 90 5.57 9.31 -31.48
C SER A 90 4.97 8.34 -30.45
N ALA A 91 3.65 8.39 -30.23
CA ALA A 91 2.92 7.38 -29.45
C ALA A 91 2.73 6.04 -30.21
N SER A 92 3.10 5.99 -31.50
CA SER A 92 3.08 4.79 -32.33
C SER A 92 4.51 4.36 -32.70
N PRO A 93 4.85 3.05 -32.69
CA PRO A 93 4.04 1.91 -32.23
C PRO A 93 3.65 1.95 -30.75
N ALA A 94 2.59 1.24 -30.36
CA ALA A 94 2.24 1.10 -28.95
C ALA A 94 3.30 0.29 -28.19
N PHE A 95 3.48 0.58 -26.91
CA PHE A 95 4.47 -0.06 -26.04
C PHE A 95 3.88 -0.30 -24.65
N GLU A 96 4.48 -1.23 -23.92
CA GLU A 96 4.13 -1.59 -22.55
C GLU A 96 5.13 -0.99 -21.57
N LEU A 97 4.62 -0.51 -20.43
CA LEU A 97 5.40 -0.01 -19.32
C LEU A 97 5.47 -1.10 -18.25
N VAL A 98 6.68 -1.59 -17.99
CA VAL A 98 6.90 -2.64 -17.01
C VAL A 98 7.85 -2.15 -15.95
N GLU A 99 7.41 -2.24 -14.70
CA GLU A 99 8.29 -2.01 -13.57
C GLU A 99 9.30 -3.16 -13.45
N SER A 100 10.57 -2.82 -13.59
CA SER A 100 11.67 -3.81 -13.60
C SER A 100 12.24 -4.09 -12.22
N ASP A 101 12.18 -3.11 -11.31
CA ASP A 101 12.60 -3.23 -9.92
C ASP A 101 11.61 -2.49 -9.01
N PRO A 102 10.84 -3.22 -8.18
CA PRO A 102 9.89 -2.65 -7.22
C PRO A 102 10.51 -1.70 -6.17
N ASN A 103 11.82 -1.81 -5.90
CA ASN A 103 12.48 -1.00 -4.88
C ASN A 103 12.95 0.34 -5.41
N THR A 104 13.24 0.43 -6.72
CA THR A 104 13.71 1.66 -7.36
C THR A 104 12.62 2.35 -8.15
N GLY A 105 11.50 1.68 -8.43
CA GLY A 105 10.45 2.21 -9.29
C GLY A 105 10.91 2.39 -10.74
N TYR A 106 11.96 1.67 -11.17
CA TYR A 106 12.54 1.87 -12.50
C TYR A 106 11.65 1.20 -13.56
N ILE A 107 11.22 2.01 -14.52
CA ILE A 107 10.27 1.60 -15.57
C ILE A 107 11.02 1.25 -16.84
N THR A 108 10.77 0.05 -17.35
CA THR A 108 11.25 -0.43 -18.65
C THR A 108 10.14 -0.36 -19.69
N VAL A 109 10.54 -0.18 -20.95
CA VAL A 109 9.61 -0.10 -22.09
C VAL A 109 9.74 -1.38 -22.90
N ARG A 110 8.64 -2.12 -23.02
CA ARG A 110 8.56 -3.33 -23.87
C ARG A 110 7.75 -3.07 -25.13
N GLY A 111 8.12 -3.75 -26.21
CA GLY A 111 7.47 -3.65 -27.51
C GLY A 111 8.46 -3.43 -28.64
N ASP A 112 7.95 -3.36 -29.87
CA ASP A 112 8.75 -3.14 -31.07
C ASP A 112 8.98 -1.63 -31.29
N ARG A 113 9.90 -1.06 -30.49
CA ARG A 113 10.23 0.37 -30.51
C ARG A 113 11.74 0.59 -30.63
N PRO A 114 12.24 1.19 -31.73
CA PRO A 114 13.67 1.48 -31.88
C PRO A 114 14.16 2.58 -30.91
N ASP A 115 13.24 3.37 -30.37
CA ASP A 115 13.48 4.47 -29.44
C ASP A 115 13.11 4.14 -27.98
N ALA A 116 12.95 2.85 -27.64
CA ALA A 116 12.59 2.40 -26.28
C ALA A 116 13.52 2.98 -25.20
N ALA A 117 14.83 2.96 -25.41
CA ALA A 117 15.79 3.51 -24.45
C ALA A 117 15.64 5.03 -24.24
N ALA A 118 15.21 5.77 -25.26
CA ALA A 118 14.94 7.20 -25.13
C ALA A 118 13.66 7.45 -24.31
N ILE A 119 12.63 6.62 -24.49
CA ILE A 119 11.40 6.65 -23.71
C ILE A 119 11.68 6.29 -22.25
N GLU A 120 12.46 5.24 -21.99
CA GLU A 120 12.87 4.86 -20.63
C GLU A 120 13.64 5.99 -19.95
N LYS A 121 14.60 6.62 -20.64
CA LYS A 121 15.35 7.75 -20.09
C LYS A 121 14.44 8.95 -19.80
N LEU A 122 13.45 9.19 -20.64
CA LEU A 122 12.47 10.27 -20.46
C LEU A 122 11.56 10.02 -19.25
N ILE A 123 11.10 8.78 -19.06
CA ILE A 123 10.25 8.39 -17.93
C ILE A 123 11.06 8.41 -16.62
N ASN A 124 12.19 7.70 -16.59
CA ASN A 124 13.00 7.56 -15.37
C ASN A 124 13.83 8.80 -15.05
N GLY A 125 13.97 9.73 -16.00
CA GLY A 125 14.55 11.06 -15.76
C GLY A 125 13.57 12.06 -15.13
N ASP A 126 12.29 11.69 -15.00
CA ASP A 126 11.28 12.46 -14.28
C ASP A 126 10.75 11.65 -13.08
N ASP A 127 11.34 11.92 -11.91
CA ASP A 127 10.99 11.24 -10.65
C ASP A 127 9.50 11.25 -10.35
N LYS A 128 8.75 12.29 -10.79
CA LYS A 128 7.31 12.36 -10.54
C LYS A 128 6.55 11.41 -11.45
N LEU A 129 6.98 11.24 -12.70
CA LEU A 129 6.33 10.35 -13.65
C LEU A 129 6.63 8.88 -13.33
N SER A 130 7.90 8.54 -13.07
CA SER A 130 8.27 7.18 -12.67
C SER A 130 7.56 6.76 -11.37
N LEU A 131 7.55 7.63 -10.36
CA LEU A 131 6.84 7.37 -9.11
C LEU A 131 5.32 7.26 -9.30
N ALA A 132 4.72 8.05 -10.19
CA ALA A 132 3.30 7.93 -10.49
C ALA A 132 2.96 6.57 -11.12
N ILE A 133 3.77 6.08 -12.05
CA ILE A 133 3.62 4.74 -12.66
C ILE A 133 3.77 3.66 -11.59
N HIS A 134 4.82 3.73 -10.76
CA HIS A 134 5.04 2.82 -9.64
C HIS A 134 3.83 2.78 -8.70
N ASN A 135 3.32 3.94 -8.27
CA ASN A 135 2.18 4.01 -7.36
C ASN A 135 0.90 3.39 -7.96
N VAL A 136 0.66 3.57 -9.27
CA VAL A 136 -0.45 2.90 -9.96
C VAL A 136 -0.30 1.38 -9.87
N ASN A 137 0.87 0.84 -10.21
CA ASN A 137 1.14 -0.61 -10.15
C ASN A 137 1.03 -1.14 -8.71
N ALA A 138 1.64 -0.45 -7.74
CA ALA A 138 1.65 -0.83 -6.35
C ALA A 138 0.23 -0.88 -5.76
N LEU A 139 -0.61 0.12 -6.03
CA LEU A 139 -1.99 0.12 -5.54
C LEU A 139 -2.86 -0.88 -6.29
N ALA A 140 -2.69 -1.00 -7.62
CA ALA A 140 -3.40 -1.99 -8.41
C ALA A 140 -3.08 -3.41 -7.93
N SER A 141 -1.84 -3.68 -7.51
CA SER A 141 -1.40 -4.99 -7.01
C SER A 141 -2.20 -5.48 -5.80
N GLN A 142 -2.74 -4.55 -5.01
CA GLN A 142 -3.49 -4.82 -3.77
C GLN A 142 -4.99 -5.04 -4.00
N ILE A 143 -5.54 -4.59 -5.13
CA ILE A 143 -6.98 -4.62 -5.40
C ILE A 143 -7.58 -6.02 -5.25
N PRO A 144 -7.05 -7.09 -5.90
CA PRO A 144 -7.68 -8.41 -5.84
C PRO A 144 -7.80 -8.95 -4.42
N SER A 145 -6.77 -8.77 -3.60
CA SER A 145 -6.76 -9.21 -2.20
C SER A 145 -7.75 -8.43 -1.33
N LEU A 146 -7.92 -7.13 -1.57
CA LEU A 146 -8.90 -6.31 -0.88
C LEU A 146 -10.34 -6.66 -1.28
N GLU A 147 -10.59 -6.85 -2.58
CA GLU A 147 -11.89 -7.29 -3.10
C GLU A 147 -12.28 -8.65 -2.49
N ALA A 148 -11.34 -9.60 -2.44
CA ALA A 148 -11.54 -10.88 -1.78
C ALA A 148 -11.83 -10.73 -0.27
N GLY A 149 -11.15 -9.82 0.43
CA GLY A 149 -11.39 -9.55 1.85
C GLY A 149 -12.79 -8.98 2.13
N VAL A 150 -13.27 -8.07 1.28
CA VAL A 150 -14.64 -7.53 1.36
C VAL A 150 -15.66 -8.64 1.11
N ALA A 151 -15.43 -9.47 0.08
CA ALA A 151 -16.32 -10.58 -0.25
C ALA A 151 -16.36 -11.63 0.88
N TYR A 152 -15.21 -11.96 1.48
CA TYR A 152 -15.12 -12.81 2.68
C TYR A 152 -15.99 -12.28 3.81
N THR A 153 -15.83 -11.00 4.15
CA THR A 153 -16.55 -10.37 5.27
C THR A 153 -18.07 -10.46 5.06
N ARG A 154 -18.54 -10.17 3.84
CA ARG A 154 -19.97 -10.30 3.48
C ARG A 154 -20.47 -11.73 3.63
N ALA A 155 -19.72 -12.70 3.11
CA ALA A 155 -20.08 -14.12 3.17
C ALA A 155 -20.09 -14.64 4.62
N TRP A 156 -19.12 -14.23 5.44
CA TRP A 156 -19.02 -14.62 6.85
C TRP A 156 -20.23 -14.15 7.67
N TYR A 157 -20.67 -12.91 7.47
CA TYR A 157 -21.85 -12.38 8.17
C TYR A 157 -23.18 -12.88 7.61
N ALA A 158 -23.21 -13.31 6.34
CA ALA A 158 -24.40 -13.93 5.74
C ALA A 158 -24.61 -15.39 6.20
N ALA A 159 -23.54 -16.07 6.62
CA ALA A 159 -23.59 -17.44 7.12
C ALA A 159 -24.44 -17.55 8.41
N ARG A 160 -25.32 -18.54 8.43
CA ARG A 160 -26.33 -18.76 9.48
C ARG A 160 -25.90 -19.77 10.54
N SER A 161 -24.79 -20.47 10.32
CA SER A 161 -24.25 -21.48 11.23
C SER A 161 -22.73 -21.45 11.29
N ASP A 162 -22.16 -22.02 12.35
CA ASP A 162 -20.71 -22.11 12.51
C ASP A 162 -20.06 -23.02 11.45
N SER A 163 -20.76 -24.07 10.99
CA SER A 163 -20.29 -24.90 9.88
C SER A 163 -20.20 -24.11 8.57
N GLU A 164 -21.18 -23.25 8.28
CA GLU A 164 -21.15 -22.37 7.10
C GLU A 164 -20.02 -21.35 7.20
N ARG A 165 -19.82 -20.75 8.39
CA ARG A 165 -18.71 -19.83 8.64
C ARG A 165 -17.35 -20.49 8.42
N MET A 166 -17.17 -21.71 8.92
CA MET A 166 -15.92 -22.45 8.69
C MET A 166 -15.69 -22.79 7.22
N ALA A 167 -16.74 -23.14 6.47
CA ALA A 167 -16.64 -23.36 5.02
C ALA A 167 -16.24 -22.07 4.28
N VAL A 168 -16.82 -20.92 4.65
CA VAL A 168 -16.44 -19.61 4.11
C VAL A 168 -14.98 -19.30 4.42
N PHE A 169 -14.52 -19.50 5.66
CA PHE A 169 -13.12 -19.28 6.03
C PHE A 169 -12.15 -20.13 5.21
N GLU A 170 -12.40 -21.42 5.09
CA GLU A 170 -11.54 -22.34 4.33
C GLU A 170 -11.47 -21.97 2.84
N TYR A 171 -12.61 -21.61 2.24
CA TYR A 171 -12.67 -21.14 0.87
C TYR A 171 -11.81 -19.89 0.65
N TYR A 172 -11.98 -18.84 1.46
CA TYR A 172 -11.24 -17.59 1.28
C TYR A 172 -9.76 -17.70 1.69
N ARG A 173 -9.41 -18.60 2.62
CA ARG A 173 -8.02 -18.94 2.94
C ARG A 173 -7.32 -19.55 1.72
N ALA A 174 -7.96 -20.52 1.07
CA ALA A 174 -7.42 -21.15 -0.14
C ALA A 174 -7.34 -20.15 -1.30
N LEU A 175 -8.38 -19.32 -1.49
CA LEU A 175 -8.40 -18.27 -2.50
C LEU A 175 -7.22 -17.31 -2.33
N GLN A 176 -7.04 -16.74 -1.13
CA GLN A 176 -5.94 -15.80 -0.83
C GLN A 176 -4.55 -16.39 -1.11
N ALA A 177 -4.34 -17.67 -0.80
CA ALA A 177 -3.07 -18.35 -1.09
C ALA A 177 -2.77 -18.49 -2.60
N SER A 178 -3.81 -18.44 -3.44
CA SER A 178 -3.70 -18.54 -4.91
C SER A 178 -3.85 -17.20 -5.64
N LEU A 179 -4.12 -16.11 -4.92
CA LEU A 179 -4.28 -14.81 -5.54
C LEU A 179 -2.92 -14.32 -6.06
N HIS A 180 -2.89 -14.09 -7.36
CA HIS A 180 -1.80 -13.41 -8.03
C HIS A 180 -2.36 -12.16 -8.69
N THR A 181 -1.52 -11.13 -8.76
CA THR A 181 -1.88 -9.88 -9.42
C THR A 181 -0.91 -9.62 -10.56
N ASP A 182 -1.47 -9.57 -11.78
CA ASP A 182 -0.79 -9.14 -12.99
C ASP A 182 -1.35 -7.77 -13.40
N THR A 183 -0.47 -6.78 -13.50
CA THR A 183 -0.82 -5.42 -13.92
C THR A 183 -0.17 -5.14 -15.25
N GLN A 184 -0.95 -4.73 -16.24
CA GLN A 184 -0.43 -4.37 -17.56
C GLN A 184 -0.80 -2.93 -17.89
N MET A 185 0.20 -2.13 -18.24
CA MET A 185 0.04 -0.75 -18.66
C MET A 185 0.58 -0.59 -20.07
N ARG A 186 -0.30 -0.37 -21.04
CA ARG A 186 0.05 -0.24 -22.45
C ARG A 186 -0.29 1.15 -22.94
N PHE A 187 0.68 1.87 -23.48
CA PHE A 187 0.52 3.19 -24.06
C PHE A 187 0.59 3.12 -25.59
N GLY A 188 -0.28 3.85 -26.29
CA GLY A 188 -0.31 3.88 -27.74
C GLY A 188 -1.10 5.04 -28.32
N PRO A 189 -1.42 5.00 -29.63
CA PRO A 189 -2.13 6.09 -30.32
C PRO A 189 -3.53 6.38 -29.76
N GLN A 190 -4.17 5.40 -29.15
CA GLN A 190 -5.49 5.52 -28.52
C GLN A 190 -5.41 5.98 -27.05
N GLY A 191 -4.23 6.35 -26.59
CA GLY A 191 -3.96 6.63 -25.17
C GLY A 191 -3.44 5.41 -24.44
N MET A 192 -3.72 5.36 -23.13
CA MET A 192 -3.29 4.29 -22.25
C MET A 192 -4.42 3.29 -22.00
N ALA A 193 -4.07 2.02 -22.07
CA ALA A 193 -4.88 0.93 -21.57
C ALA A 193 -4.23 0.39 -20.29
N PHE A 194 -5.02 0.24 -19.23
CA PHE A 194 -4.59 -0.39 -17.99
C PHE A 194 -5.47 -1.62 -17.72
N SER A 195 -4.85 -2.75 -17.37
CA SER A 195 -5.59 -3.96 -17.00
C SER A 195 -5.01 -4.61 -15.75
N LEU A 196 -5.89 -5.30 -15.04
CA LEU A 196 -5.61 -6.04 -13.81
C LEU A 196 -6.10 -7.48 -14.01
N ASN A 197 -5.20 -8.45 -13.96
CA ASN A 197 -5.49 -9.87 -14.22
C ASN A 197 -6.22 -10.09 -15.56
N GLY A 198 -5.84 -9.32 -16.59
CA GLY A 198 -6.45 -9.36 -17.92
C GLY A 198 -7.78 -8.61 -18.06
N GLU A 199 -8.34 -8.07 -16.97
CA GLU A 199 -9.55 -7.26 -16.99
C GLU A 199 -9.19 -5.77 -17.17
N ALA A 200 -9.80 -5.11 -18.16
CA ALA A 200 -9.56 -3.69 -18.39
C ALA A 200 -10.11 -2.83 -17.25
N ILE A 201 -9.29 -1.90 -16.75
CA ILE A 201 -9.72 -0.84 -15.84
C ILE A 201 -10.11 0.38 -16.67
N ALA A 202 -11.30 0.92 -16.41
CA ALA A 202 -11.76 2.13 -17.06
C ALA A 202 -10.90 3.33 -16.62
N LEU A 203 -10.38 4.07 -17.59
CA LEU A 203 -9.78 5.37 -17.37
C LEU A 203 -10.86 6.44 -17.58
N PRO A 204 -11.00 7.43 -16.67
CA PRO A 204 -11.85 8.58 -16.93
C PRO A 204 -11.37 9.32 -18.18
N ALA A 205 -12.32 9.89 -18.92
CA ALA A 205 -12.08 10.69 -20.12
C ALA A 205 -11.45 12.05 -19.79
#